data_AF-D8P825-F1
#
_entry.id   AF-D8P825-F1
#
_cell.length_a   1.000
_cell.length_b   1.000
_cell.length_c   1.000
_cell.angle_alpha   90.00
_cell.angle_beta   90.00
_cell.angle_gamma   90.00
#
_symmetry.space_group_name_H-M   'P 1'
#
loop_
_entity.id
_entity.type
_entity.pdbx_description
1 polymer ?
#
loop_
_entity_poly.entity_id
_entity_poly.type
_entity_poly.pdbx_seq_one_letter_code
_entity_poly.pdbx_strand_id
1 'polypeptide(L)' 'MKRQDKAEKPRKTFGLSLNRELMLEIQHLALDQDRYVNEILEEAARDLLKKYAEKRK' A
#
# COMPACT_ATOMS: atom_id res chain seq x y z
N MET A 1 27.71 -1.90 11.73
CA MET A 1 27.03 -2.63 10.65
C MET A 1 26.36 -1.60 9.75
N LYS A 2 26.95 -1.27 8.59
CA LYS A 2 26.38 -0.24 7.69
C LYS A 2 25.13 -0.83 7.02
N ARG A 3 23.94 -0.37 7.38
CA ARG A 3 22.74 -0.61 6.56
C ARG A 3 22.93 0.21 5.29
N GLN A 4 23.06 -0.47 4.15
CA GLN A 4 23.01 0.19 2.86
C GLN A 4 21.58 0.72 2.68
N ASP A 5 21.41 2.02 2.89
CA ASP A 5 20.20 2.73 2.47
C ASP A 5 20.12 2.67 0.95
N LYS A 6 19.46 1.64 0.42
CA LYS A 6 18.95 1.67 -0.96
C LYS A 6 18.07 2.91 -1.03
N ALA A 7 18.52 3.94 -1.75
CA ALA A 7 17.81 5.20 -1.92
C ALA A 7 16.33 4.93 -2.23
N GLU A 8 15.49 5.10 -1.21
CA GLU A 8 14.06 4.85 -1.30
C GLU A 8 13.52 5.86 -2.31
N LYS A 9 12.84 5.38 -3.36
CA LYS A 9 12.30 6.26 -4.41
C LYS A 9 11.46 7.37 -3.75
N PRO A 10 11.51 8.61 -4.27
CA PRO A 10 10.78 9.71 -3.67
C PRO A 10 9.27 9.39 -3.61
N ARG A 11 8.76 9.25 -2.38
CA ARG A 11 7.32 9.10 -2.12
C ARG A 11 6.66 10.47 -2.26
N LYS A 12 5.51 10.52 -2.93
CA LYS A 12 4.66 11.72 -2.99
C LYS A 12 3.43 11.50 -2.13
N THR A 13 3.08 12.49 -1.32
CA THR A 13 1.84 12.47 -0.54
C THR A 13 0.65 12.41 -1.48
N PHE A 14 -0.27 11.47 -1.22
CA PHE A 14 -1.51 11.30 -1.96
C PHE A 14 -2.68 11.30 -0.99
N GLY A 15 -3.51 12.35 -1.04
CA GLY A 15 -4.69 12.49 -0.18
C GLY A 15 -5.87 11.73 -0.77
N LEU A 16 -6.53 10.91 0.04
CA LEU A 16 -7.73 10.15 -0.31
C LEU A 16 -8.76 10.25 0.81
N SER A 17 -10.03 10.14 0.43
CA SER A 17 -11.12 9.91 1.37
C SER A 17 -11.57 8.45 1.25
N LEU A 18 -11.55 7.73 2.37
CA LEU A 18 -12.00 6.34 2.47
C LEU A 18 -13.21 6.27 3.39
N ASN A 19 -14.06 5.26 3.16
CA ASN A 19 -15.06 4.90 4.16
C ASN A 19 -14.34 4.57 5.50
N ARG A 20 -14.90 5.03 6.62
CA ARG A 20 -14.30 4.89 7.95
C ARG A 20 -14.07 3.43 8.36
N GLU A 21 -15.03 2.56 8.08
CA GLU A 21 -14.95 1.12 8.43
C GLU A 21 -13.81 0.47 7.65
N LEU A 22 -13.76 0.71 6.34
CA LEU A 22 -12.68 0.23 5.48
C LEU A 22 -11.30 0.73 5.95
N MET A 23 -11.19 1.99 6.33
CA MET A 23 -9.93 2.54 6.86
C MET A 23 -9.49 1.81 8.13
N LEU A 24 -10.41 1.52 9.05
CA LEU A 24 -10.11 0.81 10.31
C LEU A 24 -9.70 -0.64 10.04
N GLU A 25 -10.38 -1.34 9.14
CA GLU A 25 -10.01 -2.71 8.75
C GLU A 25 -8.60 -2.78 8.15
N ILE A 26 -8.24 -1.82 7.29
CA ILE A 26 -6.88 -1.75 6.73
C ILE A 26 -5.85 -1.45 7.82
N GLN A 27 -6.18 -0.60 8.80
CA GLN A 27 -5.31 -0.33 9.93
C GLN A 27 -5.08 -1.56 10.80
N HIS A 28 -6.13 -2.33 11.12
CA HIS A 28 -6.00 -3.58 11.85
C HIS A 28 -5.16 -4.59 11.08
N LEU A 29 -5.40 -4.75 9.77
CA LEU A 29 -4.58 -5.63 8.93
C LEU A 29 -3.10 -5.21 8.92
N ALA A 30 -2.81 -3.91 8.85
CA ALA A 30 -1.45 -3.41 8.92
C ALA A 30 -0.77 -3.76 10.25
N LEU A 31 -1.49 -3.64 11.37
CA LEU A 31 -1.00 -4.03 12.70
C LEU A 31 -0.75 -5.54 12.80
N ASP A 32 -1.68 -6.37 12.31
CA ASP A 32 -1.55 -7.84 12.34
C ASP A 32 -0.34 -8.34 11.54
N GLN A 33 0.07 -7.58 10.52
CA GLN A 33 1.17 -7.93 9.62
C GLN A 33 2.49 -7.23 9.99
N ASP A 34 2.53 -6.40 11.03
CA ASP A 34 3.68 -5.54 11.38
C ASP A 34 4.19 -4.70 10.18
N ARG A 35 3.23 -4.06 9.47
CA ARG A 35 3.48 -3.28 8.24
C ARG A 35 2.86 -1.89 8.34
N TYR A 36 3.34 -0.97 7.51
CA TYR A 36 2.70 0.34 7.38
C TYR A 36 1.44 0.24 6.51
N VAL A 37 0.41 1.03 6.86
CA VAL A 37 -0.83 1.17 6.06
C VAL A 37 -0.54 1.48 4.59
N ASN A 38 0.46 2.33 4.34
CA ASN A 38 0.86 2.68 2.97
C ASN A 38 1.37 1.47 2.18
N GLU A 39 2.08 0.54 2.82
CA GLU A 39 2.58 -0.66 2.14
C GLU A 39 1.44 -1.60 1.76
N ILE A 40 0.44 -1.74 2.63
CA ILE A 40 -0.79 -2.50 2.35
C ILE A 40 -1.57 -1.87 1.18
N LEU A 41 -1.72 -0.54 1.19
CA LEU A 41 -2.42 0.18 0.12
C LEU A 41 -1.67 0.11 -1.21
N GLU A 42 -0.34 0.20 -1.20
CA GLU A 42 0.48 0.05 -2.41
C GLU A 42 0.38 -1.36 -3.00
N GLU A 43 0.37 -2.40 -2.16
CA GLU A 43 0.16 -3.79 -2.57
C GLU A 43 -1.21 -3.96 -3.22
N ALA A 44 -2.28 -3.52 -2.55
CA ALA A 44 -3.64 -3.60 -3.07
C ALA A 44 -3.79 -2.83 -4.41
N ALA A 45 -3.14 -1.67 -4.54
CA ALA A 45 -3.14 -0.90 -5.78
C ALA A 45 -2.45 -1.64 -6.94
N ARG A 46 -1.32 -2.33 -6.67
CA ARG A 46 -0.62 -3.14 -7.68
C ARG A 46 -1.48 -4.31 -8.14
N ASP A 47 -2.13 -5.00 -7.22
CA ASP A 47 -3.01 -6.12 -7.53
C ASP A 47 -4.23 -5.68 -8.34
N LEU A 48 -4.82 -4.53 -7.99
CA LEU A 48 -5.89 -3.91 -8.77
C LEU A 48 -5.44 -3.63 -10.21
N LEU A 49 -4.28 -3.00 -10.39
CA LEU A 49 -3.76 -2.69 -11.72
C LEU A 49 -3.47 -3.94 -12.54
N LYS A 50 -2.90 -4.99 -11.92
CA LYS A 50 -2.66 -6.28 -12.57
C LYS A 50 -3.97 -6.92 -13.04
N LYS A 51 -4.99 -6.99 -12.17
CA LYS A 51 -6.33 -7.51 -12.48
C LYS A 51 -6.94 -6.85 -13.72
N TYR A 52 -6.79 -5.53 -13.87
CA TYR A 52 -7.32 -4.82 -15.05
C TYR A 52 -6.40 -4.87 -16.26
N ALA A 53 -5.10 -5.07 -16.10
CA ALA A 53 -4.21 -5.34 -17.22
C ALA A 53 -4.50 -6.70 -17.86
N GLU A 54 -4.76 -7.72 -17.06
CA GLU A 54 -5.12 -9.06 -17.54
C GLU A 54 -6.46 -9.07 -18.27
N LYS A 55 -7.45 -8.30 -17.81
CA LYS A 55 -8.75 -8.14 -18.50
C LYS A 55 -8.68 -7.45 -19.86
N ARG A 56 -7.59 -6.75 -20.16
CA ARG A 56 -7.38 -6.03 -21.43
C ARG A 56 -6.62 -6.85 -22.47
N LYS A 57 -6.09 -8.01 -22.08
CA LYS A 57 -5.47 -8.98 -22.98
C LYS A 57 -6.50 -9.98 -23.45
#